data_AF-A0A7J6UIN5-F1
#
_entry.id   AF-A0A7J6UIN5-F1
#
_cell.length_a   1.000
_cell.length_b   1.000
_cell.length_c   1.000
_cell.angle_alpha   90.00
_cell.angle_beta   90.00
_cell.angle_gamma   90.00
#
_symmetry.space_group_name_H-M   'P 1'
#
loop_
_entity.id
_entity.type
_entity.pdbx_description
1 polymer ?
#
loop_
_entity_poly.entity_id
_entity_poly.type
_entity_poly.pdbx_seq_one_letter_code
_entity_poly.pdbx_strand_id
1 'polypeptide(L)'
;MTNFYEEPVAGGASERLWKANQDLALMSLHHPFVQGLGDGTLDPAAFNTYMAQDTLYLNGYLRALSYCIAKSDVTATGKELLALLDGVGDELKACHQHYIDNPDATGPEAACRKYVNFLLTIGRADLGPSVMVAAVIPCARLYAWIGRELTAGREVPEDHPFRRWLVSYADKPINDSAKTLEALLDKQIQPGEYEEVAQAYRRAMELEYDFFDSFGGCLGRSADAAITVPTVLVVSGSDSGGGAGHQADLKALEALGVYSTSALTSITAQNTKGVQRVQVVDDEIFAGQIDSVISDFKVSVVKLGLVPCASQLEVIAKKVGHLPMVVDPVLVATSGDDLVAQKNAEDVLATYKEHIFPRATIVTPNLPEAQRLLGRKEITGVCEARAAAQALAQYGSKFVLVKGGHDESDPDTCRDVLYDREKDHFYEFTNKRIATTNTHGTGCTLASAISGFMAR
;
A
#
# COMPACT_ATOMS: atom_id res chain seq x y z
N MET A 1 -27.67 -24.64 17.22
CA MET A 1 -28.22 -23.50 16.44
C MET A 1 -28.48 -23.93 15.01
N THR A 2 -29.46 -23.34 14.33
CA THR A 2 -29.64 -23.51 12.88
C THR A 2 -28.48 -22.83 12.15
N ASN A 3 -27.84 -23.52 11.21
CA ASN A 3 -26.78 -22.94 10.39
C ASN A 3 -27.42 -22.16 9.23
N PHE A 4 -27.28 -20.83 9.25
CA PHE A 4 -27.78 -19.94 8.18
C PHE A 4 -26.70 -19.57 7.16
N TYR A 5 -25.47 -20.04 7.35
CA TYR A 5 -24.39 -19.78 6.41
C TYR A 5 -24.57 -20.58 5.13
N GLU A 6 -24.43 -19.87 4.03
CA GLU A 6 -24.49 -20.43 2.69
C GLU A 6 -23.37 -19.81 1.86
N GLU A 7 -22.68 -20.65 1.10
CA GLU A 7 -21.60 -20.22 0.21
C GLU A 7 -22.09 -19.26 -0.89
N PRO A 8 -21.18 -18.46 -1.48
CA PRO A 8 -21.49 -17.68 -2.67
C PRO A 8 -22.03 -18.54 -3.82
N VAL A 9 -22.73 -17.91 -4.76
CA VAL A 9 -23.37 -18.61 -5.89
C VAL A 9 -22.31 -19.29 -6.76
N ALA A 10 -22.45 -20.61 -6.96
CA ALA A 10 -21.51 -21.41 -7.72
C ALA A 10 -21.37 -20.91 -9.18
N GLY A 11 -20.13 -20.75 -9.63
CA GLY A 11 -19.78 -20.24 -10.96
C GLY A 11 -19.77 -18.72 -11.08
N GLY A 12 -20.10 -17.98 -10.01
CA GLY A 12 -20.11 -16.52 -9.97
C GLY A 12 -18.72 -15.87 -9.92
N ALA A 13 -18.68 -14.54 -10.09
CA ALA A 13 -17.49 -13.76 -9.73
C ALA A 13 -17.29 -13.73 -8.22
N SER A 14 -18.37 -13.57 -7.44
CA SER A 14 -18.38 -13.59 -5.98
C SER A 14 -17.70 -14.83 -5.39
N GLU A 15 -18.02 -16.02 -5.90
CA GLU A 15 -17.40 -17.28 -5.48
C GLU A 15 -15.90 -17.31 -5.77
N ARG A 16 -15.48 -16.87 -6.97
CA ARG A 16 -14.07 -16.83 -7.34
C ARG A 16 -13.28 -15.87 -6.46
N LEU A 17 -13.85 -14.71 -6.15
CA LEU A 17 -13.25 -13.71 -5.24
C LEU A 17 -13.12 -14.27 -3.82
N TRP A 18 -14.18 -14.87 -3.29
CA TRP A 18 -14.16 -15.48 -1.97
C TRP A 18 -13.11 -16.60 -1.87
N LYS A 19 -13.05 -17.49 -2.87
CA LYS A 19 -12.04 -18.56 -2.94
C LYS A 19 -10.62 -18.01 -3.03
N ALA A 20 -10.40 -16.96 -3.81
CA ALA A 20 -9.08 -16.34 -4.00
C ALA A 20 -8.56 -15.63 -2.74
N ASN A 21 -9.43 -15.32 -1.78
CA ASN A 21 -9.08 -14.63 -0.53
C ASN A 21 -9.30 -15.49 0.73
N GLN A 22 -9.34 -16.82 0.57
CA GLN A 22 -9.41 -17.76 1.68
C GLN A 22 -8.18 -17.70 2.58
N ASP A 23 -7.02 -17.27 2.05
CA ASP A 23 -5.82 -16.98 2.84
C ASP A 23 -6.11 -15.96 3.94
N LEU A 24 -6.71 -14.82 3.58
CA LEU A 24 -7.05 -13.74 4.51
C LEU A 24 -8.21 -14.11 5.44
N ALA A 25 -9.19 -14.88 4.95
CA ALA A 25 -10.28 -15.38 5.79
C ALA A 25 -9.75 -16.30 6.90
N LEU A 26 -8.92 -17.28 6.56
CA LEU A 26 -8.31 -18.20 7.52
C LEU A 26 -7.37 -17.47 8.49
N MET A 27 -6.58 -16.50 8.00
CA MET A 27 -5.76 -15.65 8.86
C MET A 27 -6.61 -14.88 9.88
N SER A 28 -7.76 -14.34 9.45
CA SER A 28 -8.69 -13.62 10.34
C SER A 28 -9.34 -14.56 11.35
N LEU A 29 -9.82 -15.73 10.93
CA LEU A 29 -10.40 -16.72 11.84
C LEU A 29 -9.42 -17.13 12.93
N HIS A 30 -8.17 -17.42 12.57
CA HIS A 30 -7.13 -17.84 13.51
C HIS A 30 -6.41 -16.67 14.20
N HIS A 31 -6.85 -15.44 13.97
CA HIS A 31 -6.28 -14.28 14.63
C HIS A 31 -6.56 -14.36 16.15
N PRO A 32 -5.59 -14.03 17.03
CA PRO A 32 -5.76 -14.19 18.46
C PRO A 32 -6.96 -13.43 19.06
N PHE A 33 -7.28 -12.25 18.53
CA PHE A 33 -8.48 -11.50 18.91
C PHE A 33 -9.77 -12.29 18.60
N VAL A 34 -9.86 -12.88 17.41
CA VAL A 34 -11.04 -13.62 16.93
C VAL A 34 -11.19 -14.96 17.66
N GLN A 35 -10.08 -15.64 17.95
CA GLN A 35 -10.09 -16.83 18.79
C GLN A 35 -10.54 -16.50 20.22
N GLY A 36 -10.03 -15.41 20.80
CA GLY A 36 -10.45 -14.92 22.12
C GLY A 36 -11.94 -14.55 22.20
N LEU A 37 -12.50 -14.04 21.10
CA LEU A 37 -13.94 -13.81 20.97
C LEU A 37 -14.72 -15.13 21.04
N GLY A 38 -14.23 -16.17 20.35
CA GLY A 38 -14.90 -17.46 20.24
C GLY A 38 -14.83 -18.34 21.48
N ASP A 39 -13.71 -18.29 22.22
CA ASP A 39 -13.52 -19.07 23.45
C ASP A 39 -13.83 -18.30 24.73
N GLY A 40 -14.12 -17.00 24.62
CA GLY A 40 -14.49 -16.12 25.74
C GLY A 40 -13.30 -15.58 26.53
N THR A 41 -12.07 -15.77 26.07
CA THR A 41 -10.84 -15.34 26.77
C THR A 41 -10.39 -13.92 26.43
N LEU A 42 -11.01 -13.27 25.45
CA LEU A 42 -10.65 -11.90 25.04
C LEU A 42 -10.82 -10.90 26.20
N ASP A 43 -9.86 -9.97 26.32
CA ASP A 43 -9.95 -8.84 27.24
C ASP A 43 -11.22 -7.98 26.93
N PRO A 44 -12.14 -7.82 27.89
CA PRO A 44 -13.33 -6.98 27.70
C PRO A 44 -13.01 -5.54 27.29
N ALA A 45 -11.87 -4.97 27.70
CA ALA A 45 -11.47 -3.63 27.29
C ALA A 45 -11.15 -3.58 25.79
N ALA A 46 -10.43 -4.58 25.28
CA ALA A 46 -10.13 -4.70 23.85
C ALA A 46 -11.41 -4.90 23.01
N PHE A 47 -12.35 -5.70 23.52
CA PHE A 47 -13.66 -5.87 22.88
C PHE A 47 -14.43 -4.55 22.79
N ASN A 48 -14.46 -3.76 23.87
CA ASN A 48 -15.14 -2.47 23.87
C ASN A 48 -14.49 -1.47 22.90
N THR A 49 -13.16 -1.43 22.81
CA THR A 49 -12.46 -0.61 21.82
C THR A 49 -12.79 -1.06 20.39
N TYR A 50 -12.79 -2.37 20.13
CA TYR A 50 -13.21 -2.93 18.85
C TYR A 50 -14.62 -2.50 18.46
N MET A 51 -15.60 -2.64 19.38
CA MET A 51 -16.98 -2.21 19.14
C MET A 51 -17.08 -0.69 18.85
N ALA A 52 -16.21 0.13 19.45
CA ALA A 52 -16.20 1.58 19.24
C ALA A 52 -15.73 1.91 17.83
N GLN A 53 -14.63 1.28 17.42
CA GLN A 53 -14.06 1.44 16.10
C GLN A 53 -14.98 0.87 15.02
N ASP A 54 -15.67 -0.23 15.30
CA ASP A 54 -16.62 -0.86 14.37
C ASP A 54 -17.84 0.04 14.13
N THR A 55 -18.34 0.70 15.18
CA THR A 55 -19.38 1.73 15.04
C THR A 55 -18.96 2.87 14.10
N LEU A 56 -17.75 3.38 14.27
CA LEU A 56 -17.20 4.44 13.42
C LEU A 56 -16.98 3.96 11.98
N TYR A 57 -16.57 2.71 11.82
CA TYR A 57 -16.44 2.05 10.53
C TYR A 57 -17.81 1.95 9.82
N LEU A 58 -18.86 1.47 10.51
CA LEU A 58 -20.21 1.34 9.96
C LEU A 58 -20.78 2.69 9.50
N ASN A 59 -20.49 3.79 10.20
CA ASN A 59 -20.81 5.14 9.72
C ASN A 59 -20.14 5.46 8.37
N GLY A 60 -18.88 5.07 8.20
CA GLY A 60 -18.17 5.16 6.92
C GLY A 60 -18.76 4.24 5.84
N TYR A 61 -19.12 3.02 6.23
CA TYR A 61 -19.74 2.01 5.37
C TYR A 61 -21.10 2.47 4.81
N LEU A 62 -21.98 3.05 5.65
CA LEU A 62 -23.25 3.64 5.24
C LEU A 62 -23.06 4.75 4.20
N ARG A 63 -22.03 5.58 4.38
CA ARG A 63 -21.68 6.64 3.41
C ARG A 63 -21.18 6.04 2.09
N ALA A 64 -20.39 4.97 2.14
CA ALA A 64 -19.94 4.26 0.95
C ALA A 64 -21.12 3.61 0.20
N LEU A 65 -22.04 2.93 0.91
CA LEU A 65 -23.28 2.40 0.33
C LEU A 65 -24.14 3.50 -0.29
N SER A 66 -24.21 4.69 0.33
CA SER A 66 -24.91 5.84 -0.24
C SER A 66 -24.32 6.27 -1.59
N TYR A 67 -22.99 6.22 -1.76
CA TYR A 67 -22.36 6.43 -3.06
C TYR A 67 -22.70 5.30 -4.05
N CYS A 68 -22.74 4.04 -3.60
CA CYS A 68 -23.16 2.92 -4.46
C CYS A 68 -24.57 3.14 -5.00
N ILE A 69 -25.51 3.55 -4.15
CA ILE A 69 -26.89 3.86 -4.52
C ILE A 69 -26.92 5.03 -5.51
N ALA A 70 -26.21 6.13 -5.21
CA ALA A 70 -26.20 7.33 -6.05
C ALA A 70 -25.66 7.08 -7.47
N LYS A 71 -24.80 6.08 -7.63
CA LYS A 71 -24.18 5.69 -8.91
C LYS A 71 -24.86 4.51 -9.60
N SER A 72 -25.79 3.85 -8.93
CA SER A 72 -26.53 2.71 -9.48
C SER A 72 -27.84 3.16 -10.13
N ASP A 73 -28.34 2.37 -11.09
CA ASP A 73 -29.71 2.53 -11.55
C ASP A 73 -30.67 2.18 -10.41
N VAL A 74 -31.37 3.20 -9.90
CA VAL A 74 -32.27 3.07 -8.75
C VAL A 74 -33.43 2.11 -9.03
N THR A 75 -33.85 1.98 -10.29
CA THR A 75 -34.97 1.11 -10.69
C THR A 75 -34.57 -0.36 -10.83
N ALA A 76 -33.27 -0.65 -10.91
CA ALA A 76 -32.74 -2.00 -11.13
C ALA A 76 -31.91 -2.55 -9.95
N THR A 77 -31.19 -1.70 -9.21
CA THR A 77 -30.25 -2.11 -8.14
C THR A 77 -30.37 -1.23 -6.89
N GLY A 78 -30.73 0.05 -7.04
CA GLY A 78 -30.80 0.95 -5.89
C GLY A 78 -31.78 0.52 -4.80
N LYS A 79 -32.86 -0.22 -5.13
CA LYS A 79 -33.81 -0.74 -4.14
C LYS A 79 -33.19 -1.79 -3.20
N GLU A 80 -32.36 -2.69 -3.74
CA GLU A 80 -31.68 -3.73 -2.96
C GLU A 80 -30.60 -3.10 -2.06
N LEU A 81 -29.85 -2.13 -2.60
CA LEU A 81 -28.86 -1.37 -1.84
C LEU A 81 -29.48 -0.47 -0.75
N LEU A 82 -30.68 0.10 -0.99
CA LEU A 82 -31.43 0.86 0.03
C LEU A 82 -31.86 -0.05 1.18
N ALA A 83 -32.37 -1.25 0.89
CA ALA A 83 -32.74 -2.21 1.93
C ALA A 83 -31.53 -2.65 2.77
N LEU A 84 -30.37 -2.82 2.15
CA LEU A 84 -29.11 -3.08 2.85
C LEU A 84 -28.68 -1.90 3.72
N LEU A 85 -28.79 -0.67 3.21
CA LEU A 85 -28.46 0.55 3.96
C LEU A 85 -29.36 0.70 5.21
N ASP A 86 -30.66 0.43 5.09
CA ASP A 86 -31.58 0.43 6.22
C ASP A 86 -31.22 -0.66 7.25
N GLY A 87 -30.90 -1.88 6.79
CA GLY A 87 -30.52 -2.99 7.66
C GLY A 87 -29.25 -2.71 8.48
N VAL A 88 -28.21 -2.14 7.85
CA VAL A 88 -26.98 -1.73 8.55
C VAL A 88 -27.27 -0.58 9.54
N GLY A 89 -28.17 0.35 9.17
CA GLY A 89 -28.60 1.41 10.06
C GLY A 89 -29.33 0.90 11.31
N ASP A 90 -30.10 -0.18 11.18
CA ASP A 90 -30.76 -0.84 12.31
C ASP A 90 -29.79 -1.66 13.16
N GLU A 91 -28.81 -2.33 12.55
CA GLU A 91 -27.72 -3.02 13.27
C GLU A 91 -26.93 -2.05 14.16
N LEU A 92 -26.55 -0.90 13.61
CA LEU A 92 -25.84 0.16 14.34
C LEU A 92 -26.63 0.63 15.58
N LYS A 93 -27.95 0.71 15.47
CA LYS A 93 -28.83 1.08 16.59
C LYS A 93 -29.01 -0.07 17.59
N ALA A 94 -29.17 -1.30 17.11
CA ALA A 94 -29.59 -2.43 17.95
C ALA A 94 -28.41 -3.14 18.64
N CYS A 95 -27.32 -3.42 17.92
CA CYS A 95 -26.17 -4.17 18.43
C CYS A 95 -25.16 -3.29 19.13
N HIS A 96 -24.76 -2.16 18.54
CA HIS A 96 -23.63 -1.37 19.04
C HIS A 96 -23.99 -0.45 20.20
N GLN A 97 -25.20 0.15 20.21
CA GLN A 97 -25.68 0.95 21.35
C GLN A 97 -25.83 0.13 22.64
N HIS A 98 -25.86 -1.20 22.56
CA HIS A 98 -25.84 -2.05 23.74
C HIS A 98 -24.49 -2.09 24.43
N TYR A 99 -23.41 -1.97 23.66
CA TYR A 99 -22.04 -2.07 24.16
C TYR A 99 -21.42 -0.69 24.44
N ILE A 100 -21.90 0.36 23.77
CA ILE A 100 -21.26 1.69 23.79
C ILE A 100 -22.30 2.80 23.79
N ASP A 101 -22.22 3.68 24.80
CA ASP A 101 -23.08 4.85 24.93
C ASP A 101 -22.64 6.03 24.05
N ASN A 102 -21.33 6.20 23.82
CA ASN A 102 -20.78 7.27 22.98
C ASN A 102 -19.55 6.81 22.17
N PRO A 103 -19.73 6.32 20.94
CA PRO A 103 -18.66 5.80 20.10
C PRO A 103 -17.73 6.89 19.53
N ASP A 104 -18.15 8.16 19.52
CA ASP A 104 -17.37 9.27 18.95
C ASP A 104 -16.32 9.84 19.93
N ALA A 105 -16.28 9.38 21.19
CA ALA A 105 -15.47 9.99 22.24
C ALA A 105 -13.96 10.01 21.94
N THR A 106 -13.45 9.04 21.19
CA THR A 106 -12.01 8.91 20.87
C THR A 106 -11.68 9.09 19.39
N GLY A 107 -12.71 9.16 18.52
CA GLY A 107 -12.54 9.19 17.07
C GLY A 107 -11.96 7.89 16.46
N PRO A 108 -11.89 7.81 15.13
CA PRO A 108 -11.47 6.58 14.46
C PRO A 108 -9.94 6.42 14.53
N GLU A 109 -9.47 5.24 14.91
CA GLU A 109 -8.05 4.85 14.95
C GLU A 109 -7.48 4.60 13.54
N ALA A 110 -6.17 4.34 13.45
CA ALA A 110 -5.47 4.23 12.17
C ALA A 110 -6.07 3.16 11.24
N ALA A 111 -6.36 1.96 11.75
CA ALA A 111 -6.96 0.88 10.95
C ALA A 111 -8.38 1.24 10.46
N CYS A 112 -9.24 1.71 11.38
CA CYS A 112 -10.58 2.20 11.05
C CYS A 112 -10.54 3.31 9.98
N ARG A 113 -9.69 4.34 10.17
CA ARG A 113 -9.53 5.44 9.21
C ARG A 113 -9.06 4.95 7.84
N LYS A 114 -8.09 4.05 7.79
CA LYS A 114 -7.59 3.47 6.54
C LYS A 114 -8.72 2.77 5.79
N TYR A 115 -9.52 1.97 6.49
CA TYR A 115 -10.62 1.24 5.86
C TYR A 115 -11.74 2.17 5.38
N VAL A 116 -12.19 3.10 6.22
CA VAL A 116 -13.21 4.09 5.83
C VAL A 116 -12.73 4.94 4.65
N ASN A 117 -11.47 5.38 4.64
CA ASN A 117 -10.92 6.15 3.53
C ASN A 117 -10.88 5.35 2.24
N PHE A 118 -10.54 4.07 2.29
CA PHE A 118 -10.59 3.17 1.13
C PHE A 118 -12.02 3.10 0.55
N LEU A 119 -13.02 2.80 1.38
CA LEU A 119 -14.42 2.70 0.94
C LEU A 119 -14.94 4.03 0.37
N LEU A 120 -14.64 5.15 1.00
CA LEU A 120 -15.04 6.47 0.51
C LEU A 120 -14.29 6.88 -0.76
N THR A 121 -13.04 6.44 -0.93
CA THR A 121 -12.24 6.72 -2.13
C THR A 121 -12.82 5.97 -3.33
N ILE A 122 -13.10 4.67 -3.19
CA ILE A 122 -13.83 3.89 -4.20
C ILE A 122 -15.20 4.52 -4.45
N GLY A 123 -15.89 4.92 -3.38
CA GLY A 123 -17.19 5.59 -3.45
C GLY A 123 -17.19 6.88 -4.28
N ARG A 124 -16.13 7.67 -4.19
CA ARG A 124 -15.99 8.95 -4.90
C ARG A 124 -15.44 8.77 -6.31
N ALA A 125 -14.53 7.83 -6.51
CA ALA A 125 -13.91 7.57 -7.81
C ALA A 125 -14.95 7.18 -8.86
N ASP A 126 -14.73 7.56 -10.12
CA ASP A 126 -15.62 7.21 -11.25
C ASP A 126 -15.39 5.75 -11.69
N LEU A 127 -15.48 4.82 -10.73
CA LEU A 127 -15.36 3.39 -10.93
C LEU A 127 -16.75 2.78 -11.11
N GLY A 128 -16.81 1.66 -11.84
CA GLY A 128 -18.06 0.94 -12.08
C GLY A 128 -18.72 0.44 -10.79
N PRO A 129 -20.06 0.27 -10.77
CA PRO A 129 -20.81 -0.16 -9.59
C PRO A 129 -20.35 -1.54 -9.07
N SER A 130 -19.86 -2.41 -9.95
CA SER A 130 -19.29 -3.73 -9.60
C SER A 130 -18.09 -3.63 -8.66
N VAL A 131 -17.16 -2.69 -8.92
CA VAL A 131 -15.98 -2.47 -8.06
C VAL A 131 -16.39 -1.96 -6.67
N MET A 132 -17.40 -1.10 -6.62
CA MET A 132 -17.92 -0.57 -5.35
C MET A 132 -18.61 -1.65 -4.51
N VAL A 133 -19.47 -2.46 -5.14
CA VAL A 133 -20.13 -3.59 -4.47
C VAL A 133 -19.09 -4.60 -3.99
N ALA A 134 -18.07 -4.88 -4.80
CA ALA A 134 -16.97 -5.79 -4.41
C ALA A 134 -16.19 -5.31 -3.19
N ALA A 135 -15.99 -4.00 -3.03
CA ALA A 135 -15.28 -3.43 -1.89
C ALA A 135 -16.06 -3.54 -0.56
N VAL A 136 -17.39 -3.65 -0.61
CA VAL A 136 -18.24 -3.70 0.59
C VAL A 136 -18.64 -5.12 1.00
N ILE A 137 -18.57 -6.11 0.10
CA ILE A 137 -18.91 -7.53 0.41
C ILE A 137 -18.12 -8.10 1.60
N PRO A 138 -16.78 -7.94 1.71
CA PRO A 138 -15.99 -8.60 2.76
C PRO A 138 -16.51 -8.40 4.18
N CYS A 139 -16.99 -7.20 4.51
CA CYS A 139 -17.56 -6.90 5.83
C CYS A 139 -18.75 -7.77 6.18
N ALA A 140 -19.65 -8.07 5.23
CA ALA A 140 -20.77 -8.98 5.51
C ALA A 140 -20.32 -10.45 5.42
N ARG A 141 -19.56 -10.81 4.38
CA ARG A 141 -19.20 -12.21 4.08
C ARG A 141 -18.23 -12.80 5.09
N LEU A 142 -17.15 -12.09 5.43
CA LEU A 142 -16.12 -12.59 6.34
C LEU A 142 -16.72 -12.81 7.73
N TYR A 143 -17.50 -11.86 8.23
CA TYR A 143 -18.11 -11.95 9.54
C TYR A 143 -19.18 -13.05 9.62
N ALA A 144 -20.02 -13.20 8.59
CA ALA A 144 -20.95 -14.32 8.48
C ALA A 144 -20.23 -15.67 8.56
N TRP A 145 -19.10 -15.79 7.86
CA TRP A 145 -18.28 -16.99 7.85
C TRP A 145 -17.61 -17.23 9.20
N ILE A 146 -16.96 -16.22 9.80
CA ILE A 146 -16.34 -16.32 11.14
C ILE A 146 -17.37 -16.69 12.19
N GLY A 147 -18.54 -16.03 12.20
CA GLY A 147 -19.63 -16.35 13.14
C GLY A 147 -20.05 -17.81 13.03
N ARG A 148 -20.16 -18.34 11.81
CA ARG A 148 -20.43 -19.76 11.57
C ARG A 148 -19.30 -20.68 12.03
N GLU A 149 -18.05 -20.35 11.75
CA GLU A 149 -16.89 -21.18 12.15
C GLU A 149 -16.70 -21.22 13.67
N LEU A 150 -16.82 -20.08 14.36
CA LEU A 150 -16.67 -20.02 15.82
C LEU A 150 -17.82 -20.72 16.55
N THR A 151 -19.03 -20.67 16.02
CA THR A 151 -20.18 -21.34 16.64
C THR A 151 -20.30 -22.80 16.23
N ALA A 152 -19.82 -23.19 15.04
CA ALA A 152 -19.77 -24.56 14.51
C ALA A 152 -21.06 -25.39 14.74
N GLY A 153 -22.23 -24.74 14.74
CA GLY A 153 -23.54 -25.35 15.02
C GLY A 153 -23.80 -25.71 16.50
N ARG A 154 -22.85 -25.44 17.40
CA ARG A 154 -22.96 -25.63 18.85
C ARG A 154 -23.80 -24.51 19.46
N GLU A 155 -24.36 -24.80 20.62
CA GLU A 155 -25.06 -23.79 21.41
C GLU A 155 -24.03 -22.99 22.21
N VAL A 156 -24.03 -21.66 22.04
CA VAL A 156 -23.14 -20.76 22.80
C VAL A 156 -23.72 -20.61 24.21
N PRO A 157 -22.95 -20.92 25.27
CA PRO A 157 -23.41 -20.83 26.66
C PRO A 157 -24.01 -19.47 27.00
N GLU A 158 -25.06 -19.42 27.83
CA GLU A 158 -25.73 -18.16 28.21
C GLU A 158 -24.80 -17.19 28.94
N ASP A 159 -23.82 -17.71 29.68
CA ASP A 159 -22.83 -16.95 30.44
C ASP A 159 -21.60 -16.55 29.61
N HIS A 160 -21.54 -16.90 28.33
CA HIS A 160 -20.42 -16.53 27.46
C HIS A 160 -20.36 -14.99 27.27
N PRO A 161 -19.22 -14.33 27.57
CA PRO A 161 -19.15 -12.87 27.64
C PRO A 161 -19.47 -12.18 26.30
N PHE A 162 -19.11 -12.82 25.18
CA PHE A 162 -19.34 -12.30 23.82
C PHE A 162 -20.48 -13.03 23.10
N ARG A 163 -21.39 -13.70 23.84
CA ARG A 163 -22.46 -14.54 23.26
C ARG A 163 -23.26 -13.81 22.19
N ARG A 164 -23.67 -12.58 22.47
CA ARG A 164 -24.54 -11.81 21.58
C ARG A 164 -23.84 -11.50 20.25
N TRP A 165 -22.56 -11.15 20.26
CA TRP A 165 -21.76 -10.99 19.04
C TRP A 165 -21.74 -12.30 18.23
N LEU A 166 -21.38 -13.42 18.87
CA LEU A 166 -21.29 -14.73 18.21
C LEU A 166 -22.62 -15.17 17.58
N VAL A 167 -23.72 -14.94 18.29
CA VAL A 167 -25.06 -15.29 17.81
C VAL A 167 -25.50 -14.38 16.68
N SER A 168 -25.30 -13.05 16.79
CA SER A 168 -25.71 -12.09 15.79
C SER A 168 -25.04 -12.32 14.44
N TYR A 169 -23.73 -12.58 14.41
CA TYR A 169 -23.01 -12.82 13.15
C TYR A 169 -23.22 -14.23 12.58
N ALA A 170 -23.73 -15.18 13.37
CA ALA A 170 -24.19 -16.48 12.90
C ALA A 170 -25.67 -16.49 12.45
N ASP A 171 -26.41 -15.38 12.65
CA ASP A 171 -27.85 -15.31 12.40
C ASP A 171 -28.18 -14.99 10.93
N LYS A 172 -29.44 -15.22 10.56
CA LYS A 172 -29.95 -15.08 9.19
C LYS A 172 -29.75 -13.68 8.58
N PRO A 173 -29.98 -12.54 9.27
CA PRO A 173 -29.92 -11.22 8.63
C PRO A 173 -28.55 -10.86 8.05
N ILE A 174 -27.46 -11.21 8.74
CA ILE A 174 -26.08 -10.97 8.27
C ILE A 174 -25.78 -11.84 7.05
N ASN A 175 -26.18 -13.11 7.09
CA ASN A 175 -26.00 -14.05 5.98
C ASN A 175 -26.79 -13.62 4.72
N ASP A 176 -28.02 -13.14 4.89
CA ASP A 176 -28.84 -12.61 3.79
C ASP A 176 -28.23 -11.35 3.17
N SER A 177 -27.60 -10.50 3.98
CA SER A 177 -26.93 -9.28 3.52
C SER A 177 -25.72 -9.59 2.63
N ALA A 178 -24.88 -10.53 3.06
CA ALA A 178 -23.74 -11.01 2.26
C ALA A 178 -24.20 -11.56 0.91
N LYS A 179 -25.24 -12.40 0.89
CA LYS A 179 -25.81 -12.95 -0.35
C LYS A 179 -26.36 -11.90 -1.29
N THR A 180 -27.04 -10.90 -0.75
CA THR A 180 -27.64 -9.85 -1.56
C THR A 180 -26.54 -9.07 -2.28
N LEU A 181 -25.47 -8.69 -1.57
CA LEU A 181 -24.32 -8.00 -2.18
C LEU A 181 -23.61 -8.86 -3.23
N GLU A 182 -23.44 -10.16 -2.98
CA GLU A 182 -22.81 -11.06 -3.94
C GLU A 182 -23.65 -11.31 -5.19
N ALA A 183 -24.95 -11.52 -5.03
CA ALA A 183 -25.87 -11.65 -6.15
C ALA A 183 -25.92 -10.37 -6.99
N LEU A 184 -25.85 -9.20 -6.34
CA LEU A 184 -25.70 -7.91 -7.01
C LEU A 184 -24.41 -7.84 -7.82
N LEU A 185 -23.28 -8.22 -7.24
CA LEU A 185 -22.00 -8.24 -7.94
C LEU A 185 -22.04 -9.16 -9.16
N ASP A 186 -22.51 -10.39 -8.99
CA ASP A 186 -22.57 -11.39 -10.06
C ASP A 186 -23.49 -10.96 -11.21
N LYS A 187 -24.55 -10.20 -10.91
CA LYS A 187 -25.47 -9.63 -11.90
C LYS A 187 -24.88 -8.43 -12.64
N GLN A 188 -24.04 -7.64 -11.99
CA GLN A 188 -23.58 -6.34 -12.51
C GLN A 188 -22.22 -6.39 -13.20
N ILE A 189 -21.34 -7.31 -12.77
CA ILE A 189 -19.96 -7.36 -13.28
C ILE A 189 -19.93 -7.56 -14.80
N GLN A 190 -19.22 -6.68 -15.50
CA GLN A 190 -19.07 -6.74 -16.96
C GLN A 190 -17.83 -7.55 -17.37
N PRO A 191 -17.80 -8.12 -18.59
CA PRO A 191 -16.60 -8.74 -19.14
C PRO A 191 -15.42 -7.74 -19.16
N GLY A 192 -14.31 -8.11 -18.52
CA GLY A 192 -13.12 -7.27 -18.41
C GLY A 192 -12.94 -6.55 -17.06
N GLU A 193 -13.98 -6.45 -16.23
CA GLU A 193 -13.89 -5.75 -14.93
C GLU A 193 -13.31 -6.61 -13.79
N TYR A 194 -13.13 -7.92 -14.01
CA TYR A 194 -12.79 -8.86 -12.95
C TYR A 194 -11.51 -8.51 -12.20
N GLU A 195 -10.50 -7.99 -12.89
CA GLU A 195 -9.22 -7.64 -12.25
C GLU A 195 -9.37 -6.49 -11.25
N GLU A 196 -10.05 -5.41 -11.63
CA GLU A 196 -10.30 -4.26 -10.75
C GLU A 196 -11.21 -4.63 -9.58
N VAL A 197 -12.26 -5.42 -9.86
CA VAL A 197 -13.14 -6.00 -8.86
C VAL A 197 -12.35 -6.87 -7.87
N ALA A 198 -11.43 -7.70 -8.36
CA ALA A 198 -10.60 -8.57 -7.51
C ALA A 198 -9.63 -7.78 -6.65
N GLN A 199 -9.04 -6.70 -7.17
CA GLN A 199 -8.18 -5.80 -6.40
C GLN A 199 -8.97 -5.11 -5.28
N ALA A 200 -10.16 -4.60 -5.57
CA ALA A 200 -11.01 -3.96 -4.56
C ALA A 200 -11.45 -4.95 -3.46
N TYR A 201 -11.89 -6.15 -3.85
CA TYR A 201 -12.28 -7.19 -2.90
C TYR A 201 -11.12 -7.63 -2.01
N ARG A 202 -9.96 -7.91 -2.62
CA ARG A 202 -8.76 -8.32 -1.87
C ARG A 202 -8.32 -7.22 -0.92
N ARG A 203 -8.31 -5.96 -1.37
CA ARG A 203 -7.92 -4.84 -0.52
C ARG A 203 -8.85 -4.67 0.67
N ALA A 204 -10.15 -4.87 0.48
CA ALA A 204 -11.11 -4.89 1.59
C ALA A 204 -10.83 -6.04 2.57
N MET A 205 -10.55 -7.26 2.09
CA MET A 205 -10.16 -8.40 2.95
C MET A 205 -8.86 -8.14 3.76
N GLU A 206 -7.87 -7.48 3.16
CA GLU A 206 -6.64 -7.07 3.87
C GLU A 206 -6.95 -6.06 4.98
N LEU A 207 -7.83 -5.10 4.70
CA LEU A 207 -8.24 -4.08 5.66
C LEU A 207 -9.07 -4.67 6.81
N GLU A 208 -9.87 -5.71 6.56
CA GLU A 208 -10.54 -6.49 7.62
C GLU A 208 -9.54 -7.18 8.54
N TYR A 209 -8.51 -7.81 7.97
CA TYR A 209 -7.45 -8.41 8.77
C TYR A 209 -6.70 -7.37 9.60
N ASP A 210 -6.30 -6.24 8.99
CA ASP A 210 -5.65 -5.12 9.68
C ASP A 210 -6.54 -4.55 10.79
N PHE A 211 -7.87 -4.58 10.62
CA PHE A 211 -8.83 -4.16 11.62
C PHE A 211 -8.75 -5.07 12.86
N PHE A 212 -8.80 -6.40 12.70
CA PHE A 212 -8.60 -7.32 13.82
C PHE A 212 -7.20 -7.20 14.46
N ASP A 213 -6.15 -7.05 13.64
CA ASP A 213 -4.76 -6.93 14.10
C ASP A 213 -4.54 -5.68 14.96
N SER A 214 -5.29 -4.60 14.70
CA SER A 214 -5.22 -3.37 15.51
C SER A 214 -5.60 -3.56 16.98
N PHE A 215 -6.33 -4.62 17.30
CA PHE A 215 -6.69 -4.98 18.67
C PHE A 215 -5.81 -6.07 19.28
N GLY A 216 -4.92 -6.71 18.50
CA GLY A 216 -4.14 -7.90 18.86
C GLY A 216 -3.13 -7.76 20.00
N GLY A 217 -2.90 -6.54 20.53
CA GLY A 217 -2.11 -6.31 21.75
C GLY A 217 -2.72 -6.92 23.03
N CYS A 218 -3.99 -7.35 22.97
CA CYS A 218 -4.83 -7.77 24.08
C CYS A 218 -4.52 -9.14 24.73
N LEU A 219 -3.39 -9.78 24.43
CA LEU A 219 -2.90 -10.99 25.11
C LEU A 219 -1.71 -10.72 26.06
N GLY A 220 -1.61 -9.50 26.61
CA GLY A 220 -0.56 -9.16 27.57
C GLY A 220 0.80 -8.81 26.94
N ARG A 221 0.80 -8.33 25.69
CA ARG A 221 1.97 -7.63 25.13
C ARG A 221 1.86 -6.15 25.46
N SER A 222 2.81 -5.65 26.25
CA SER A 222 2.84 -4.29 26.80
C SER A 222 2.48 -3.20 25.77
N ALA A 223 1.57 -2.31 26.18
CA ALA A 223 1.17 -1.08 25.48
C ALA A 223 2.29 -0.01 25.42
N ASP A 224 3.48 -0.26 25.98
CA ASP A 224 4.59 0.70 25.99
C ASP A 224 5.42 0.73 24.69
N ALA A 225 5.14 -0.14 23.73
CA ALA A 225 5.67 0.04 22.39
C ALA A 225 4.73 0.97 21.61
N ALA A 226 4.86 2.28 21.81
CA ALA A 226 4.27 3.25 20.89
C ALA A 226 4.62 2.79 19.46
N ILE A 227 3.62 2.46 18.65
CA ILE A 227 3.82 2.07 17.25
C ILE A 227 4.38 3.31 16.54
N THR A 228 5.71 3.43 16.50
CA THR A 228 6.36 4.50 15.77
C THR A 228 6.30 4.12 14.31
N VAL A 229 5.42 4.79 13.55
CA VAL A 229 5.38 4.66 12.10
C VAL A 229 6.77 5.04 11.56
N PRO A 230 7.47 4.16 10.85
CA PRO A 230 8.79 4.46 10.35
C PRO A 230 8.71 5.64 9.37
N THR A 231 9.69 6.52 9.42
CA THR A 231 9.71 7.75 8.61
C THR A 231 10.82 7.69 7.56
N VAL A 232 10.48 7.98 6.31
CA VAL A 232 11.43 8.08 5.20
C VAL A 232 11.48 9.53 4.72
N LEU A 233 12.68 10.08 4.56
CA LEU A 233 12.89 11.36 3.89
C LEU A 233 13.11 11.12 2.40
N VAL A 234 12.16 11.58 1.59
CA VAL A 234 12.22 11.53 0.13
C VAL A 234 12.85 12.81 -0.39
N VAL A 235 14.03 12.69 -1.00
CA VAL A 235 14.75 13.77 -1.66
C VAL A 235 14.69 13.56 -3.17
N SER A 236 13.82 14.29 -3.87
CA SER A 236 13.52 14.02 -5.29
C SER A 236 12.86 15.23 -5.98
N GLY A 237 12.83 15.23 -7.31
CA GLY A 237 12.12 16.22 -8.10
C GLY A 237 10.61 15.96 -8.15
N SER A 238 9.81 17.02 -8.15
CA SER A 238 8.35 16.94 -8.29
C SER A 238 7.94 16.69 -9.74
N ASP A 239 7.16 15.65 -9.96
CA ASP A 239 6.47 15.32 -11.21
C ASP A 239 5.04 15.88 -11.21
N SER A 240 4.75 16.84 -12.09
CA SER A 240 3.39 17.40 -12.23
C SER A 240 2.32 16.38 -12.68
N GLY A 241 2.70 15.31 -13.39
CA GLY A 241 1.79 14.23 -13.79
C GLY A 241 1.53 13.21 -12.68
N GLY A 242 2.35 13.22 -11.63
CA GLY A 242 2.23 12.36 -10.45
C GLY A 242 2.50 10.87 -10.69
N GLY A 243 3.11 10.50 -11.81
CA GLY A 243 3.43 9.12 -12.18
C GLY A 243 4.83 8.68 -11.80
N ALA A 244 5.77 9.61 -11.61
CA ALA A 244 7.16 9.41 -11.22
C ALA A 244 7.59 10.41 -10.14
N GLY A 245 8.91 10.54 -9.93
CA GLY A 245 9.50 11.52 -9.04
C GLY A 245 8.95 11.44 -7.63
N HIS A 246 8.87 12.60 -6.98
CA HIS A 246 8.45 12.73 -5.60
C HIS A 246 7.05 12.15 -5.34
N GLN A 247 6.10 12.34 -6.24
CA GLN A 247 4.73 11.85 -6.09
C GLN A 247 4.65 10.32 -6.10
N ALA A 248 5.41 9.65 -6.99
CA ALA A 248 5.48 8.20 -7.00
C ALA A 248 6.13 7.67 -5.71
N ASP A 249 7.14 8.37 -5.20
CA ASP A 249 7.82 8.01 -3.98
C ASP A 249 6.88 8.03 -2.76
N LEU A 250 6.14 9.13 -2.57
CA LEU A 250 5.16 9.24 -1.48
C LEU A 250 4.06 8.16 -1.60
N LYS A 251 3.50 7.96 -2.80
CA LYS A 251 2.46 6.93 -3.03
C LYS A 251 2.95 5.53 -2.68
N ALA A 252 4.18 5.18 -3.06
CA ALA A 252 4.76 3.88 -2.79
C ALA A 252 4.98 3.65 -1.29
N LEU A 253 5.49 4.67 -0.58
CA LEU A 253 5.74 4.60 0.86
C LEU A 253 4.44 4.52 1.68
N GLU A 254 3.44 5.35 1.33
CA GLU A 254 2.13 5.33 1.98
C GLU A 254 1.42 3.99 1.78
N ALA A 255 1.52 3.38 0.59
CA ALA A 255 1.00 2.04 0.33
C ALA A 255 1.67 0.96 1.21
N LEU A 256 2.89 1.20 1.68
CA LEU A 256 3.63 0.32 2.60
C LEU A 256 3.45 0.67 4.08
N GLY A 257 2.60 1.65 4.40
CA GLY A 257 2.35 2.10 5.77
C GLY A 257 3.53 2.85 6.39
N VAL A 258 4.35 3.51 5.57
CA VAL A 258 5.53 4.28 5.98
C VAL A 258 5.23 5.76 5.84
N TYR A 259 5.50 6.55 6.89
CA TYR A 259 5.32 7.99 6.84
C TYR A 259 6.43 8.61 5.99
N SER A 260 6.05 9.49 5.07
CA SER A 260 6.99 10.07 4.11
C SER A 260 7.10 11.59 4.28
N THR A 261 8.34 12.07 4.33
CA THR A 261 8.68 13.50 4.41
C THR A 261 9.43 13.93 3.15
N SER A 262 9.53 15.24 2.91
CA SER A 262 9.89 15.76 1.59
C SER A 262 11.02 16.79 1.63
N ALA A 263 11.97 16.66 0.70
CA ALA A 263 12.85 17.75 0.27
C ALA A 263 12.89 17.77 -1.27
N LEU A 264 12.23 18.77 -1.86
CA LEU A 264 12.12 18.89 -3.31
C LEU A 264 13.40 19.48 -3.91
N THR A 265 13.97 18.79 -4.90
CA THR A 265 15.19 19.21 -5.61
C THR A 265 14.87 20.09 -6.83
N SER A 266 13.74 19.82 -7.48
CA SER A 266 13.26 20.54 -8.65
C SER A 266 11.75 20.39 -8.79
N ILE A 267 11.15 21.23 -9.62
CA ILE A 267 9.77 21.12 -10.08
C ILE A 267 9.80 20.97 -11.59
N THR A 268 9.19 19.91 -12.11
CA THR A 268 9.03 19.72 -13.55
C THR A 268 7.59 19.98 -13.96
N ALA A 269 7.40 20.85 -14.94
CA ALA A 269 6.15 20.90 -15.71
C ALA A 269 6.24 19.77 -16.73
N GLN A 270 5.70 18.61 -16.35
CA GLN A 270 5.74 17.39 -17.17
C GLN A 270 4.40 16.66 -17.13
N ASN A 271 4.17 15.82 -18.12
CA ASN A 271 3.03 14.93 -18.22
C ASN A 271 3.41 13.71 -19.08
N THR A 272 2.44 12.88 -19.45
CA THR A 272 2.67 11.66 -20.25
C THR A 272 3.26 11.91 -21.65
N LYS A 273 3.36 13.17 -22.11
CA LYS A 273 3.98 13.57 -23.37
C LYS A 273 5.44 14.06 -23.22
N GLY A 274 6.00 14.03 -22.01
CA GLY A 274 7.39 14.43 -21.72
C GLY A 274 7.49 15.67 -20.83
N VAL A 275 8.70 16.25 -20.78
CA VAL A 275 9.04 17.37 -19.89
C VAL A 275 9.01 18.69 -20.68
N GLN A 276 8.18 19.65 -20.26
CA GLN A 276 8.06 20.96 -20.91
C GLN A 276 8.93 22.04 -20.24
N ARG A 277 9.15 21.94 -18.93
CA ARG A 277 9.99 22.87 -18.18
C ARG A 277 10.53 22.21 -16.92
N VAL A 278 11.74 22.61 -16.54
CA VAL A 278 12.35 22.25 -15.26
C VAL A 278 12.75 23.53 -14.54
N GLN A 279 12.41 23.64 -13.25
CA GLN A 279 12.92 24.65 -12.35
C GLN A 279 13.62 23.96 -11.18
N VAL A 280 14.92 24.18 -11.05
CA VAL A 280 15.69 23.69 -9.89
C VAL A 280 15.33 24.54 -8.67
N VAL A 281 15.13 23.88 -7.53
CA VAL A 281 14.90 24.58 -6.25
C VAL A 281 16.23 25.20 -5.80
N ASP A 282 16.17 26.45 -5.37
CA ASP A 282 17.32 27.17 -4.85
C ASP A 282 17.98 26.41 -3.69
N ASP A 283 19.32 26.45 -3.62
CA ASP A 283 20.10 25.64 -2.66
C ASP A 283 19.82 26.03 -1.20
N GLU A 284 19.49 27.30 -0.91
CA GLU A 284 19.15 27.76 0.44
C GLU A 284 17.80 27.16 0.86
N ILE A 285 16.80 27.22 -0.02
CA ILE A 285 15.48 26.61 0.22
C ILE A 285 15.59 25.08 0.30
N PHE A 286 16.39 24.46 -0.57
CA PHE A 286 16.64 23.02 -0.53
C PHE A 286 17.26 22.57 0.80
N ALA A 287 18.32 23.26 1.24
CA ALA A 287 18.95 23.01 2.54
C ALA A 287 17.97 23.23 3.70
N GLY A 288 17.16 24.30 3.63
CA GLY A 288 16.15 24.63 4.65
C GLY A 288 15.04 23.58 4.77
N GLN A 289 14.62 22.95 3.67
CA GLN A 289 13.67 21.83 3.69
C GLN A 289 14.26 20.64 4.49
N ILE A 290 15.50 20.25 4.18
CA ILE A 290 16.18 19.15 4.89
C ILE A 290 16.31 19.48 6.37
N ASP A 291 16.76 20.69 6.72
CA ASP A 291 16.93 21.12 8.11
C ASP A 291 15.61 21.11 8.89
N SER A 292 14.52 21.54 8.26
CA SER A 292 13.19 21.54 8.86
C SER A 292 12.72 20.12 9.17
N VAL A 293 12.96 19.17 8.25
CA VAL A 293 12.54 17.78 8.46
C VAL A 293 13.39 17.10 9.53
N ILE A 294 14.73 17.14 9.42
CA ILE A 294 15.59 16.35 10.31
C ILE A 294 15.67 16.90 11.74
N SER A 295 15.25 18.15 11.96
CA SER A 295 15.19 18.75 13.30
C SER A 295 13.92 18.38 14.08
N ASP A 296 12.88 17.90 13.40
CA ASP A 296 11.57 17.56 14.01
C ASP A 296 11.25 16.06 13.90
N PHE A 297 11.51 15.45 12.74
CA PHE A 297 11.15 14.07 12.46
C PHE A 297 12.31 13.09 12.71
N LYS A 298 12.00 11.94 13.32
CA LYS A 298 12.93 10.82 13.44
C LYS A 298 13.01 10.04 12.12
N VAL A 299 13.80 10.54 11.18
CA VAL A 299 14.02 9.92 9.87
C VAL A 299 14.83 8.62 10.01
N SER A 300 14.29 7.51 9.51
CA SER A 300 14.94 6.18 9.52
C SER A 300 15.80 5.95 8.27
N VAL A 301 15.32 6.37 7.10
CA VAL A 301 15.98 6.14 5.80
C VAL A 301 15.80 7.36 4.91
N VAL A 302 16.81 7.66 4.10
CA VAL A 302 16.73 8.65 3.02
C VAL A 302 16.55 7.93 1.68
N LYS A 303 15.48 8.27 0.95
CA LYS A 303 15.32 7.86 -0.45
C LYS A 303 15.75 9.01 -1.33
N LEU A 304 16.75 8.78 -2.17
CA LEU A 304 17.24 9.74 -3.14
C LEU A 304 16.72 9.40 -4.54
N GLY A 305 16.09 10.37 -5.20
CA GLY A 305 15.64 10.29 -6.60
C GLY A 305 16.38 11.30 -7.49
N LEU A 306 15.63 12.05 -8.30
CA LEU A 306 16.22 13.06 -9.18
C LEU A 306 16.90 14.18 -8.39
N VAL A 307 18.20 14.40 -8.63
CA VAL A 307 18.96 15.55 -8.14
C VAL A 307 19.69 16.21 -9.32
N PRO A 308 19.28 17.41 -9.76
CA PRO A 308 19.74 18.00 -11.02
C PRO A 308 21.10 18.69 -10.95
N CYS A 309 21.68 18.91 -9.77
CA CYS A 309 22.95 19.63 -9.60
C CYS A 309 23.85 19.06 -8.50
N ALA A 310 25.16 19.28 -8.66
CA ALA A 310 26.19 18.82 -7.74
C ALA A 310 26.08 19.47 -6.34
N SER A 311 25.75 20.76 -6.28
CA SER A 311 25.61 21.49 -5.01
C SER A 311 24.56 20.87 -4.09
N GLN A 312 23.41 20.44 -4.63
CA GLN A 312 22.39 19.73 -3.84
C GLN A 312 22.89 18.37 -3.34
N LEU A 313 23.64 17.61 -4.15
CA LEU A 313 24.26 16.34 -3.72
C LEU A 313 25.27 16.56 -2.58
N GLU A 314 26.06 17.63 -2.63
CA GLU A 314 26.95 18.00 -1.53
C GLU A 314 26.19 18.33 -0.24
N VAL A 315 25.07 19.06 -0.37
CA VAL A 315 24.17 19.35 0.77
C VAL A 315 23.60 18.06 1.37
N ILE A 316 23.15 17.13 0.53
CA ILE A 316 22.65 15.80 0.96
C ILE A 316 23.74 15.04 1.70
N ALA A 317 24.93 14.92 1.10
CA ALA A 317 26.06 14.20 1.69
C ALA A 317 26.47 14.77 3.05
N LYS A 318 26.39 16.10 3.21
CA LYS A 318 26.72 16.81 4.45
C LYS A 318 25.64 16.65 5.52
N LYS A 319 24.37 16.85 5.18
CA LYS A 319 23.28 16.93 6.17
C LYS A 319 22.72 15.57 6.56
N VAL A 320 22.54 14.66 5.60
CA VAL A 320 21.84 13.38 5.81
C VAL A 320 22.65 12.16 5.40
N GLY A 321 23.89 12.35 4.98
CA GLY A 321 24.79 11.27 4.57
C GLY A 321 25.22 10.28 5.66
N HIS A 322 24.81 10.51 6.91
CA HIS A 322 25.02 9.59 8.04
C HIS A 322 23.84 8.62 8.24
N LEU A 323 22.70 8.87 7.59
CA LEU A 323 21.51 8.02 7.64
C LEU A 323 21.60 6.92 6.56
N PRO A 324 20.95 5.76 6.77
CA PRO A 324 20.78 4.75 5.72
C PRO A 324 20.16 5.38 4.47
N MET A 325 20.71 5.08 3.29
CA MET A 325 20.30 5.73 2.05
C MET A 325 20.08 4.74 0.91
N VAL A 326 18.93 4.86 0.26
CA VAL A 326 18.59 4.21 -1.01
C VAL A 326 18.73 5.24 -2.12
N VAL A 327 19.63 4.98 -3.06
CA VAL A 327 19.97 5.91 -4.14
C VAL A 327 19.44 5.39 -5.47
N ASP A 328 18.43 6.04 -6.02
CA ASP A 328 17.97 5.88 -7.39
C ASP A 328 18.62 6.98 -8.24
N PRO A 329 19.73 6.71 -8.95
CA PRO A 329 20.52 7.74 -9.63
C PRO A 329 19.82 8.16 -10.94
N VAL A 330 18.69 8.85 -10.81
CA VAL A 330 17.88 9.31 -11.94
C VAL A 330 18.65 10.39 -12.69
N LEU A 331 19.11 10.05 -13.90
CA LEU A 331 19.86 10.96 -14.77
C LEU A 331 19.04 11.44 -15.98
N VAL A 332 18.05 10.66 -16.42
CA VAL A 332 17.25 10.91 -17.62
C VAL A 332 15.77 10.63 -17.31
N ALA A 333 14.86 11.41 -17.88
CA ALA A 333 13.43 11.15 -17.77
C ALA A 333 13.04 9.87 -18.50
N THR A 334 11.94 9.23 -18.10
CA THR A 334 11.38 8.09 -18.86
C THR A 334 11.05 8.45 -20.31
N SER A 335 10.75 9.73 -20.59
CA SER A 335 10.54 10.27 -21.95
C SER A 335 11.82 10.43 -22.77
N GLY A 336 13.00 10.19 -22.17
CA GLY A 336 14.30 10.38 -22.81
C GLY A 336 14.88 11.80 -22.67
N ASP A 337 14.15 12.72 -22.01
CA ASP A 337 14.62 14.08 -21.77
C ASP A 337 15.74 14.09 -20.71
N ASP A 338 16.87 14.76 -21.02
CA ASP A 338 17.96 14.95 -20.05
C ASP A 338 17.49 15.87 -18.91
N LEU A 339 17.46 15.32 -17.69
CA LEU A 339 16.98 16.02 -16.50
C LEU A 339 18.10 16.72 -15.73
N VAL A 340 19.35 16.43 -16.08
CA VAL A 340 20.51 17.11 -15.55
C VAL A 340 20.86 18.23 -16.53
N ALA A 341 21.08 19.45 -16.02
CA ALA A 341 21.46 20.55 -16.90
C ALA A 341 22.73 20.15 -17.67
N GLN A 342 22.65 20.05 -19.01
CA GLN A 342 23.71 19.49 -19.87
C GLN A 342 25.11 20.07 -19.61
N LYS A 343 25.20 21.30 -19.11
CA LYS A 343 26.48 21.97 -18.79
C LYS A 343 27.17 21.43 -17.53
N ASN A 344 26.46 20.74 -16.63
CA ASN A 344 26.97 20.29 -15.33
C ASN A 344 26.80 18.77 -15.11
N ALA A 345 26.50 18.00 -16.16
CA ALA A 345 26.24 16.57 -16.03
C ALA A 345 27.46 15.78 -15.52
N GLU A 346 28.67 16.17 -15.93
CA GLU A 346 29.91 15.53 -15.46
C GLU A 346 30.14 15.78 -13.96
N ASP A 347 29.91 17.01 -13.49
CA ASP A 347 30.02 17.37 -12.07
C ASP A 347 29.04 16.56 -11.21
N VAL A 348 27.80 16.39 -11.68
CA VAL A 348 26.79 15.57 -11.00
C VAL A 348 27.24 14.11 -10.89
N LEU A 349 27.73 13.52 -12.00
CA LEU A 349 28.22 12.14 -12.01
C LEU A 349 29.44 11.95 -11.10
N ALA A 350 30.37 12.90 -11.10
CA ALA A 350 31.53 12.89 -10.21
C ALA A 350 31.07 12.97 -8.73
N THR A 351 30.16 13.90 -8.42
CA THR A 351 29.64 14.10 -7.06
C THR A 351 28.90 12.88 -6.54
N TYR A 352 28.12 12.19 -7.38
CA TYR A 352 27.51 10.90 -7.01
C TYR A 352 28.58 9.89 -6.56
N LYS A 353 29.64 9.71 -7.35
CA LYS A 353 30.71 8.74 -7.08
C LYS A 353 31.55 9.10 -5.85
N GLU A 354 31.86 10.37 -5.67
CA GLU A 354 32.78 10.84 -4.63
C GLU A 354 32.09 11.10 -3.29
N HIS A 355 30.83 11.56 -3.33
CA HIS A 355 30.13 12.03 -2.14
C HIS A 355 28.91 11.19 -1.76
N ILE A 356 28.19 10.59 -2.70
CA ILE A 356 26.93 9.88 -2.40
C ILE A 356 27.13 8.36 -2.28
N PHE A 357 27.70 7.71 -3.29
CA PHE A 357 27.87 6.25 -3.31
C PHE A 357 28.67 5.71 -2.11
N PRO A 358 29.70 6.40 -1.57
CA PRO A 358 30.35 5.96 -0.33
C PRO A 358 29.45 5.90 0.90
N ARG A 359 28.29 6.57 0.85
CA ARG A 359 27.30 6.67 1.95
C ARG A 359 26.03 5.88 1.65
N ALA A 360 25.89 5.34 0.44
CA ALA A 360 24.71 4.60 0.03
C ALA A 360 24.68 3.22 0.69
N THR A 361 23.53 2.86 1.25
CA THR A 361 23.26 1.47 1.62
C THR A 361 23.04 0.67 0.35
N ILE A 362 22.24 1.18 -0.58
CA ILE A 362 21.98 0.54 -1.87
C ILE A 362 21.86 1.60 -2.97
N VAL A 363 22.45 1.31 -4.13
CA VAL A 363 22.27 2.09 -5.36
C VAL A 363 21.49 1.25 -6.36
N THR A 364 20.46 1.80 -6.99
CA THR A 364 19.52 1.06 -7.85
C THR A 364 19.50 1.56 -9.30
N PRO A 365 20.62 1.57 -10.05
CA PRO A 365 20.63 2.09 -11.42
C PRO A 365 19.89 1.14 -12.38
N ASN A 366 19.23 1.69 -13.40
CA ASN A 366 18.90 0.92 -14.61
C ASN A 366 20.12 0.78 -15.54
N LEU A 367 19.99 -0.01 -16.62
CA LEU A 367 21.08 -0.21 -17.57
C LEU A 367 21.60 1.10 -18.19
N PRO A 368 20.75 2.01 -18.73
CA PRO A 368 21.21 3.32 -19.21
C PRO A 368 21.95 4.16 -18.16
N GLU A 369 21.46 4.19 -16.92
CA GLU A 369 22.10 4.90 -15.81
C GLU A 369 23.45 4.29 -15.46
N ALA A 370 23.54 2.95 -15.38
CA ALA A 370 24.79 2.25 -15.14
C ALA A 370 25.84 2.53 -16.23
N GLN A 371 25.42 2.56 -17.50
CA GLN A 371 26.28 2.94 -18.63
C GLN A 371 26.83 4.35 -18.45
N ARG A 372 25.97 5.32 -18.12
CA ARG A 372 26.36 6.72 -17.95
C ARG A 372 27.28 6.91 -16.75
N LEU A 373 26.97 6.27 -15.62
CA LEU A 373 27.81 6.30 -14.42
C LEU A 373 29.18 5.67 -14.65
N LEU A 374 29.27 4.58 -15.42
CA LEU A 374 30.54 3.89 -15.69
C LEU A 374 31.29 4.43 -16.93
N GLY A 375 30.70 5.33 -17.71
CA GLY A 375 31.26 5.78 -18.99
C GLY A 375 31.36 4.65 -20.03
N ARG A 376 30.46 3.66 -19.97
CA ARG A 376 30.40 2.52 -20.90
C ARG A 376 29.36 2.76 -21.98
N LYS A 377 29.63 2.29 -23.20
CA LYS A 377 28.71 2.44 -24.34
C LYS A 377 27.48 1.55 -24.23
N GLU A 378 27.66 0.32 -23.78
CA GLU A 378 26.60 -0.70 -23.77
C GLU A 378 26.81 -1.66 -22.59
N ILE A 379 25.73 -2.00 -21.90
CA ILE A 379 25.64 -3.03 -20.87
C ILE A 379 24.42 -3.88 -21.21
N THR A 380 24.65 -5.08 -21.73
CA THR A 380 23.59 -6.00 -22.18
C THR A 380 23.77 -7.39 -21.57
N GLY A 381 22.65 -8.00 -21.18
CA GLY A 381 22.65 -9.30 -20.54
C GLY A 381 23.19 -9.31 -19.11
N VAL A 382 22.98 -10.46 -18.46
CA VAL A 382 23.26 -10.64 -17.02
C VAL A 382 24.74 -10.55 -16.67
N CYS A 383 25.64 -10.97 -17.57
CA CYS A 383 27.09 -10.95 -17.31
C CYS A 383 27.63 -9.52 -17.24
N GLU A 384 27.24 -8.65 -18.18
CA GLU A 384 27.61 -7.24 -18.15
C GLU A 384 26.94 -6.51 -16.99
N ALA A 385 25.67 -6.83 -16.68
CA ALA A 385 24.98 -6.28 -15.51
C ALA A 385 25.71 -6.61 -14.19
N ARG A 386 26.22 -7.85 -14.02
CA ARG A 386 27.08 -8.23 -12.89
C ARG A 386 28.36 -7.41 -12.84
N ALA A 387 29.07 -7.32 -13.98
CA ALA A 387 30.31 -6.55 -14.06
C ALA A 387 30.09 -5.06 -13.75
N ALA A 388 28.94 -4.51 -14.17
CA ALA A 388 28.54 -3.14 -13.87
C ALA A 388 28.21 -2.95 -12.38
N ALA A 389 27.45 -3.86 -11.78
CA ALA A 389 27.12 -3.82 -10.35
C ALA A 389 28.38 -3.83 -9.48
N GLN A 390 29.33 -4.72 -9.80
CA GLN A 390 30.61 -4.81 -9.10
C GLN A 390 31.46 -3.55 -9.29
N ALA A 391 31.55 -3.01 -10.51
CA ALA A 391 32.30 -1.79 -10.78
C ALA A 391 31.70 -0.57 -10.06
N LEU A 392 30.37 -0.45 -10.00
CA LEU A 392 29.70 0.63 -9.28
C LEU A 392 29.91 0.52 -7.76
N ALA A 393 29.93 -0.70 -7.22
CA ALA A 393 30.18 -0.93 -5.81
C ALA A 393 31.59 -0.50 -5.36
N GLN A 394 32.55 -0.41 -6.29
CA GLN A 394 33.91 0.11 -6.00
C GLN A 394 33.90 1.58 -5.55
N TYR A 395 32.86 2.35 -5.90
CA TYR A 395 32.67 3.72 -5.41
C TYR A 395 32.12 3.78 -3.97
N GLY A 396 31.84 2.62 -3.34
CA GLY A 396 31.67 2.54 -1.89
C GLY A 396 30.31 2.06 -1.40
N SER A 397 29.31 1.92 -2.26
CA SER A 397 27.98 1.40 -1.87
C SER A 397 28.08 -0.02 -1.32
N LYS A 398 27.27 -0.34 -0.30
CA LYS A 398 27.21 -1.71 0.25
C LYS A 398 26.55 -2.68 -0.72
N PHE A 399 25.43 -2.23 -1.31
CA PHE A 399 24.67 -2.98 -2.29
C PHE A 399 24.53 -2.21 -3.61
N VAL A 400 24.52 -2.91 -4.74
CA VAL A 400 24.16 -2.33 -6.03
C VAL A 400 23.17 -3.24 -6.75
N LEU A 401 21.97 -2.72 -7.04
CA LEU A 401 20.91 -3.41 -7.79
C LEU A 401 20.82 -2.84 -9.20
N VAL A 402 21.44 -3.51 -10.17
CA VAL A 402 21.30 -3.16 -11.58
C VAL A 402 19.98 -3.70 -12.11
N LYS A 403 19.07 -2.79 -12.47
CA LYS A 403 17.71 -3.10 -12.94
C LYS A 403 17.75 -3.41 -14.44
N GLY A 404 17.35 -4.63 -14.83
CA GLY A 404 17.43 -5.13 -16.21
C GLY A 404 16.17 -4.94 -17.05
N GLY A 405 15.14 -4.23 -16.56
CA GLY A 405 13.90 -4.01 -17.32
C GLY A 405 14.08 -3.37 -18.72
N HIS A 406 15.21 -2.70 -18.97
CA HIS A 406 15.59 -2.10 -20.26
C HIS A 406 16.39 -3.05 -21.16
N ASP A 407 16.69 -4.27 -20.70
CA ASP A 407 17.31 -5.29 -21.56
C ASP A 407 16.25 -5.84 -22.51
N GLU A 408 16.45 -5.64 -23.81
CA GLU A 408 15.55 -6.11 -24.87
C GLU A 408 15.98 -7.48 -25.44
N SER A 409 17.07 -8.07 -24.94
CA SER A 409 17.58 -9.35 -25.46
C SER A 409 16.67 -10.54 -25.14
N ASP A 410 15.87 -10.45 -24.07
CA ASP A 410 14.89 -11.45 -23.66
C ASP A 410 13.48 -10.82 -23.62
N PRO A 411 12.58 -11.18 -24.56
CA PRO A 411 11.25 -10.60 -24.64
C PRO A 411 10.30 -11.12 -23.55
N ASP A 412 10.62 -12.25 -22.91
CA ASP A 412 9.72 -12.93 -21.97
C ASP A 412 10.07 -12.65 -20.51
N THR A 413 11.32 -12.29 -20.22
CA THR A 413 11.79 -12.07 -18.84
C THR A 413 12.50 -10.72 -18.64
N CYS A 414 12.46 -10.25 -17.41
CA CYS A 414 13.28 -9.14 -16.90
C CYS A 414 14.18 -9.70 -15.79
N ARG A 415 15.47 -9.36 -15.80
CA ARG A 415 16.44 -9.84 -14.81
C ARG A 415 17.15 -8.69 -14.11
N ASP A 416 17.00 -8.62 -12.80
CA ASP A 416 17.73 -7.65 -11.97
C ASP A 416 18.88 -8.36 -11.25
N VAL A 417 20.01 -7.67 -11.11
CA VAL A 417 21.22 -8.20 -10.47
C VAL A 417 21.57 -7.36 -9.26
N LEU A 418 21.55 -7.96 -8.08
CA LEU A 418 22.02 -7.37 -6.83
C LEU A 418 23.42 -7.89 -6.51
N TYR A 419 24.36 -6.99 -6.31
CA TYR A 419 25.69 -7.30 -5.79
C TYR A 419 25.80 -6.86 -4.32
N ASP A 420 26.17 -7.79 -3.44
CA ASP A 420 26.55 -7.56 -2.05
C ASP A 420 28.08 -7.48 -1.98
N ARG A 421 28.59 -6.27 -1.75
CA ARG A 421 30.04 -6.01 -1.73
C ARG A 421 30.72 -6.65 -0.53
N GLU A 422 30.06 -6.74 0.62
CA GLU A 422 30.66 -7.27 1.85
C GLU A 422 30.86 -8.78 1.74
N LYS A 423 29.93 -9.49 1.09
CA LYS A 423 30.01 -10.93 0.86
C LYS A 423 30.66 -11.33 -0.46
N ASP A 424 30.96 -10.35 -1.31
CA ASP A 424 31.37 -10.56 -2.70
C ASP A 424 30.44 -11.55 -3.44
N HIS A 425 29.12 -11.30 -3.33
CA HIS A 425 28.10 -12.24 -3.80
C HIS A 425 27.06 -11.56 -4.69
N PHE A 426 26.55 -12.33 -5.67
CA PHE A 426 25.51 -11.87 -6.59
C PHE A 426 24.19 -12.62 -6.35
N TYR A 427 23.10 -11.87 -6.27
CA TYR A 427 21.74 -12.37 -6.31
C TYR A 427 21.09 -11.95 -7.63
N GLU A 428 20.38 -12.87 -8.28
CA GLU A 428 19.61 -12.59 -9.49
C GLU A 428 18.12 -12.73 -9.21
N PHE A 429 17.33 -11.77 -9.69
CA PHE A 429 15.89 -11.78 -9.60
C PHE A 429 15.33 -11.82 -11.02
N THR A 430 14.67 -12.92 -11.38
CA THR A 430 14.06 -13.10 -12.71
C THR A 430 12.55 -13.07 -12.59
N ASN A 431 11.90 -12.16 -13.32
CA ASN A 431 10.45 -12.03 -13.37
C ASN A 431 9.95 -12.09 -14.81
N LYS A 432 8.69 -12.49 -14.99
CA LYS A 432 8.02 -12.41 -16.29
C LYS A 432 7.88 -10.95 -16.72
N ARG A 433 8.19 -10.65 -17.98
CA ARG A 433 7.95 -9.32 -18.55
C ARG A 433 6.45 -9.05 -18.65
N ILE A 434 6.02 -7.90 -18.16
CA ILE A 434 4.64 -7.44 -18.29
C ILE A 434 4.52 -6.70 -19.62
N ALA A 435 3.62 -7.15 -20.49
CA ALA A 435 3.37 -6.53 -21.79
C ALA A 435 2.57 -5.23 -21.63
N THR A 436 3.27 -4.13 -21.31
CA THR A 436 2.68 -2.80 -21.13
C THR A 436 3.65 -1.70 -21.54
N THR A 437 3.11 -0.57 -21.98
CA THR A 437 3.87 0.67 -22.22
C THR A 437 3.79 1.63 -21.03
N ASN A 438 2.97 1.33 -20.02
CA ASN A 438 2.76 2.17 -18.84
C ASN A 438 3.84 1.90 -17.78
N THR A 439 5.10 2.20 -18.09
CA THR A 439 6.27 1.93 -17.23
C THR A 439 6.80 3.17 -16.51
N HIS A 440 6.15 4.32 -16.69
CA HIS A 440 6.55 5.58 -16.07
C HIS A 440 6.56 5.46 -14.53
N GLY A 441 7.67 5.86 -13.91
CA GLY A 441 7.85 5.84 -12.46
C GLY A 441 8.14 4.48 -11.82
N THR A 442 8.17 3.38 -12.59
CA THR A 442 8.46 2.04 -12.04
C THR A 442 9.78 1.97 -11.27
N GLY A 443 10.83 2.64 -11.75
CA GLY A 443 12.12 2.76 -11.06
C GLY A 443 12.02 3.48 -9.72
N CYS A 444 11.34 4.62 -9.67
CA CYS A 444 11.13 5.39 -8.45
C CYS A 444 10.33 4.59 -7.42
N THR A 445 9.26 3.92 -7.87
CA THR A 445 8.42 3.04 -7.03
C THR A 445 9.23 1.91 -6.42
N LEU A 446 10.11 1.24 -7.19
CA LEU A 446 10.95 0.16 -6.67
C LEU A 446 11.93 0.67 -5.59
N ALA A 447 12.64 1.76 -5.86
CA ALA A 447 13.57 2.35 -4.89
C ALA A 447 12.85 2.81 -3.61
N SER A 448 11.65 3.36 -3.75
CA SER A 448 10.81 3.76 -2.62
C SER A 448 10.27 2.56 -1.84
N ALA A 449 9.92 1.47 -2.52
CA ALA A 449 9.54 0.23 -1.85
C ALA A 449 10.70 -0.37 -1.03
N ILE A 450 11.91 -0.41 -1.60
CA ILE A 450 13.13 -0.83 -0.87
C ILE A 450 13.34 0.06 0.36
N SER A 451 13.19 1.37 0.22
CA SER A 451 13.31 2.32 1.32
C SER A 451 12.28 2.05 2.43
N GLY A 452 11.04 1.77 2.05
CA GLY A 452 9.96 1.44 2.98
C GLY A 452 10.22 0.14 3.74
N PHE A 453 10.69 -0.91 3.06
CA PHE A 453 11.08 -2.17 3.71
C PHE A 453 12.34 -2.06 4.57
N MET A 454 13.26 -1.13 4.26
CA MET A 454 14.41 -0.85 5.11
C MET A 454 14.07 -0.04 6.36
N ALA A 455 13.01 0.76 6.31
CA ALA A 455 12.60 1.62 7.42
C ALA A 455 11.76 0.87 8.47
N ARG A 456 11.05 -0.18 8.05
CA ARG A 456 10.32 -1.13 8.89
C ARG A 456 11.28 -2.14 9.53
#